data_AF-A0A5S6QGF9-F1
#
_entry.id   AF-A0A5S6QGF9-F1
#
_cell.length_a   1.000
_cell.length_b   1.000
_cell.length_c   1.000
_cell.angle_alpha   90.00
_cell.angle_beta   90.00
_cell.angle_gamma   90.00
#
_symmetry.space_group_name_H-M   'P 1'
#
loop_
_entity.id
_entity.type
_entity.pdbx_description
1 polymer ?
#
loop_
_entity_poly.entity_id
_entity_poly.type
_entity_poly.pdbx_seq_one_letter_code
_entity_poly.pdbx_strand_id
1 'polypeptide(L)'
;MTLAIVWESTRIAVMYDSLEMLTPFQCMVKSPYSTLYIVSDTTVAESMLFLSLDLLISLRFPFGGKKLMNQFQIGMIWFYFLTLTADLVYCWYRSVVENQNTPKLISIKCINSEILPEDFYLVHYVSNAVVTLVAAFLCLMSMIIYHTQKSQNDAVRAVQLKRQGLVLKRLATLFLYTLIVQTTPLLVVTSLYAAGEDSPHLVIVWLAQIILYPSYPLLCVTREYKILLRQRSVKVNPHPSPLRNLIT
;
A
#
# COMPACT_ATOMS: atom_id res chain seq x y z
N MET A 1 -7.65 2.42 6.26
CA MET A 1 -6.73 3.43 6.84
C MET A 1 -7.40 4.68 7.37
N THR A 2 -8.12 5.48 6.57
CA THR A 2 -8.68 6.78 7.02
C THR A 2 -9.57 6.67 8.26
N LEU A 3 -10.45 5.67 8.34
CA LEU A 3 -11.30 5.43 9.51
C LEU A 3 -10.51 5.01 10.75
N ALA A 4 -9.45 4.21 10.58
CA ALA A 4 -8.59 3.77 11.68
C ALA A 4 -7.77 4.96 12.26
N ILE A 5 -7.31 5.85 11.38
CA ILE A 5 -6.62 7.10 11.75
C ILE A 5 -7.57 8.04 12.48
N VAL A 6 -8.78 8.26 11.96
CA VAL A 6 -9.77 9.12 12.60
C VAL A 6 -10.14 8.56 13.97
N TRP A 7 -10.40 7.25 14.07
CA TRP A 7 -10.64 6.57 15.34
C TRP A 7 -9.52 6.81 16.35
N GLU A 8 -8.25 6.66 15.92
CA GLU A 8 -7.09 6.84 16.79
C GLU A 8 -6.93 8.29 17.27
N SER A 9 -7.00 9.25 16.36
CA SER A 9 -6.91 10.67 16.72
C SER A 9 -8.02 11.10 17.68
N THR A 10 -9.22 10.53 17.51
CA THR A 10 -10.37 10.83 18.38
C THR A 10 -10.19 10.18 19.75
N ARG A 11 -9.69 8.94 19.80
CA ARG A 11 -9.40 8.20 21.04
C ARG A 11 -8.32 8.90 21.88
N ILE A 12 -7.22 9.32 21.25
CA ILE A 12 -6.13 10.05 21.91
C ILE A 12 -6.63 11.40 22.47
N ALA A 13 -7.49 12.10 21.71
CA ALA A 13 -8.08 13.36 22.16
C ALA A 13 -9.04 13.18 23.35
N VAL A 14 -9.83 12.10 23.36
CA VAL A 14 -10.78 11.78 24.45
C VAL A 14 -10.06 11.32 25.72
N MET A 15 -8.96 10.58 25.58
CA MET A 15 -8.15 10.04 26.69
C MET A 15 -6.94 10.90 27.03
N TYR A 16 -6.96 12.19 26.66
CA TYR A 16 -5.79 13.06 26.81
C TYR A 16 -5.37 13.24 28.29
N ASP A 17 -6.35 13.30 29.19
CA ASP A 17 -6.19 13.63 30.62
C ASP A 17 -6.35 12.41 31.57
N SER A 18 -6.50 11.20 31.02
CA SER A 18 -6.70 9.99 31.82
C SER A 18 -5.37 9.39 32.30
N LEU A 19 -5.23 9.18 33.62
CA LEU A 19 -4.10 8.53 34.27
C LEU A 19 -4.21 6.98 34.32
N GLU A 20 -5.20 6.40 33.63
CA GLU A 20 -5.38 4.95 33.59
C GLU A 20 -4.21 4.29 32.85
N MET A 21 -3.66 3.23 33.45
CA MET A 21 -2.55 2.46 32.91
C MET A 21 -3.02 1.05 32.58
N LEU A 22 -2.56 0.55 31.43
CA LEU A 22 -2.94 -0.76 30.90
C LEU A 22 -1.69 -1.58 30.58
N THR A 23 -1.88 -2.89 30.50
CA THR A 23 -0.86 -3.78 29.92
C THR A 23 -0.86 -3.68 28.39
N PRO A 24 0.27 -3.95 27.71
CA PRO A 24 0.34 -3.97 26.24
C PRO A 24 -0.72 -4.87 25.60
N PHE A 25 -0.97 -6.05 26.18
CA PHE A 25 -2.01 -6.97 25.72
C PHE A 25 -3.41 -6.38 25.84
N GLN A 26 -3.74 -5.76 26.98
CA GLN A 26 -5.03 -5.08 27.15
C GLN A 26 -5.21 -3.92 26.18
N CYS A 27 -4.11 -3.21 25.85
CA CYS A 27 -4.10 -2.17 24.84
C CYS A 27 -4.38 -2.72 23.43
N MET A 28 -3.80 -3.86 23.05
CA MET A 28 -4.10 -4.54 21.78
C MET A 28 -5.57 -4.96 21.67
N VAL A 29 -6.17 -5.40 22.78
CA VAL A 29 -7.59 -5.80 22.81
C VAL A 29 -8.52 -4.58 22.78
N LYS A 30 -8.21 -3.52 23.52
CA LYS A 30 -9.04 -2.29 23.58
C LYS A 30 -8.87 -1.40 22.33
N SER A 31 -7.69 -1.42 21.69
CA SER A 31 -7.39 -0.60 20.52
C SER A 31 -7.00 -1.48 19.31
N PRO A 32 -7.90 -1.65 18.32
CA PRO A 32 -7.56 -2.41 17.12
C PRO A 32 -6.61 -1.64 16.19
N TYR A 33 -6.26 -0.39 16.51
CA TYR A 33 -5.42 0.48 15.67
C TYR A 33 -4.09 -0.18 15.32
N SER A 34 -3.38 -0.76 16.29
CA SER A 34 -2.07 -1.39 16.07
C SER A 34 -2.16 -2.55 15.08
N THR A 35 -3.15 -3.43 15.28
CA THR A 35 -3.40 -4.57 14.39
C THR A 35 -3.78 -4.09 12.98
N LEU A 36 -4.69 -3.12 12.86
CA LEU A 36 -5.13 -2.57 11.57
C LEU A 36 -4.02 -1.84 10.82
N TYR A 37 -3.09 -1.21 11.55
CA TYR A 37 -1.93 -0.54 10.98
C TYR A 37 -1.01 -1.57 10.30
N ILE A 38 -0.64 -2.64 11.02
CA ILE A 38 0.19 -3.73 10.49
C ILE A 38 -0.46 -4.38 9.26
N VAL A 39 -1.77 -4.67 9.33
CA VAL A 39 -2.53 -5.19 8.19
C VAL A 39 -2.42 -4.25 6.98
N SER A 40 -2.54 -2.94 7.22
CA SER A 40 -2.51 -1.94 6.14
C SER A 40 -1.15 -1.88 5.47
N ASP A 41 -0.06 -1.83 6.24
CA ASP A 41 1.29 -1.74 5.70
C ASP A 41 1.65 -2.98 4.87
N THR A 42 1.40 -4.18 5.40
CA THR A 42 1.66 -5.44 4.70
C THR A 42 0.80 -5.58 3.45
N THR A 43 -0.48 -5.18 3.51
CA THR A 43 -1.36 -5.18 2.33
C THR A 43 -0.85 -4.25 1.23
N VAL A 44 -0.36 -3.06 1.59
CA VAL A 44 0.18 -2.11 0.61
C VAL A 44 1.43 -2.69 -0.05
N ALA A 45 2.39 -3.19 0.73
CA ALA A 45 3.63 -3.76 0.19
C ALA A 45 3.35 -4.93 -0.78
N GLU A 46 2.47 -5.85 -0.41
CA GLU A 46 2.16 -7.01 -1.25
C GLU A 46 1.31 -6.67 -2.47
N SER A 47 0.38 -5.71 -2.34
CA SER A 47 -0.38 -5.24 -3.51
C SER A 47 0.53 -4.70 -4.61
N MET A 48 1.61 -4.00 -4.24
CA MET A 48 2.61 -3.52 -5.18
C MET A 48 3.35 -4.68 -5.87
N LEU A 49 3.70 -5.70 -5.10
CA LEU A 49 4.34 -6.90 -5.62
C LEU A 49 3.45 -7.62 -6.63
N PHE A 50 2.18 -7.88 -6.27
CA PHE A 50 1.25 -8.58 -7.15
C PHE A 50 0.93 -7.80 -8.41
N LEU A 51 0.75 -6.47 -8.32
CA LEU A 51 0.54 -5.63 -9.49
C LEU A 51 1.75 -5.66 -10.45
N SER A 52 2.96 -5.71 -9.90
CA SER A 52 4.19 -5.78 -10.71
C SER A 52 4.36 -7.14 -11.37
N LEU A 53 4.04 -8.22 -10.65
CA LEU A 53 4.05 -9.57 -11.19
C LEU A 53 2.99 -9.75 -12.29
N ASP A 54 1.76 -9.31 -12.05
CA ASP A 54 0.66 -9.36 -13.03
C ASP A 54 1.04 -8.62 -14.33
N LEU A 55 1.65 -7.44 -14.19
CA LEU A 55 2.14 -6.67 -15.33
C LEU A 55 3.27 -7.39 -16.07
N LEU A 56 4.25 -7.94 -15.35
CA LEU A 56 5.37 -8.65 -15.94
C LEU A 56 4.90 -9.90 -16.70
N ILE A 57 4.02 -10.69 -16.10
CA ILE A 57 3.44 -11.89 -16.73
C ILE A 57 2.64 -11.47 -17.97
N SER A 58 1.82 -10.42 -17.88
CA SER A 58 1.03 -9.90 -19.00
C SER A 58 1.88 -9.40 -20.17
N LEU A 59 3.08 -8.86 -19.91
CA LEU A 59 4.02 -8.42 -20.95
C LEU A 59 4.82 -9.57 -21.56
N ARG A 60 5.20 -10.58 -20.76
CA ARG A 60 6.04 -11.70 -21.20
C ARG A 60 5.23 -12.80 -21.88
N PHE A 61 4.03 -13.08 -21.38
CA PHE A 61 3.17 -14.18 -21.81
C PHE A 61 1.77 -13.68 -22.23
N PRO A 62 1.67 -12.88 -23.29
CA PRO A 62 0.39 -12.30 -23.73
C PRO A 62 -0.65 -13.35 -24.18
N PHE A 63 -0.20 -14.56 -24.52
CA PHE A 63 -1.04 -15.70 -24.92
C PHE A 63 -1.18 -16.76 -23.82
N GLY A 64 -0.79 -16.45 -22.58
CA GLY A 64 -1.01 -17.34 -21.45
C GLY A 64 -2.49 -17.71 -21.35
N GLY A 65 -2.81 -19.00 -21.35
CA GLY A 65 -4.19 -19.45 -21.26
C GLY A 65 -4.84 -18.96 -19.95
N LYS A 66 -6.14 -18.62 -20.00
CA LYS A 66 -6.90 -18.12 -18.84
C LYS A 66 -6.73 -18.99 -17.58
N LYS A 67 -6.60 -20.32 -17.75
CA LYS A 67 -6.40 -21.28 -16.67
C LYS A 67 -5.07 -21.06 -15.93
N LEU A 68 -3.99 -20.78 -16.65
CA LEU A 68 -2.67 -20.54 -16.06
C LEU A 68 -2.66 -19.23 -15.26
N MET A 69 -3.23 -18.16 -15.82
CA MET A 69 -3.35 -16.88 -15.12
C MET A 69 -4.20 -17.00 -13.84
N ASN A 70 -5.29 -17.76 -13.90
CA ASN A 70 -6.13 -18.00 -12.73
C ASN A 70 -5.38 -18.76 -11.62
N GLN A 71 -4.54 -19.74 -11.97
CA GLN A 71 -3.70 -20.44 -10.99
C GLN A 71 -2.68 -19.51 -10.32
N PHE A 72 -2.04 -18.62 -11.09
CA PHE A 72 -1.14 -17.61 -10.52
C PHE A 72 -1.87 -16.66 -9.57
N GLN A 73 -3.06 -16.18 -9.94
CA GLN A 73 -3.87 -15.31 -9.09
C GLN A 73 -4.29 -15.99 -7.78
N ILE A 74 -4.74 -17.24 -7.85
CA ILE A 74 -5.06 -18.04 -6.66
C ILE A 74 -3.81 -18.20 -5.78
N GLY A 75 -2.65 -18.49 -6.37
CA GLY A 75 -1.39 -18.58 -5.65
C GLY A 75 -1.00 -17.28 -4.93
N MET A 76 -1.15 -16.12 -5.58
CA MET A 76 -0.90 -14.82 -4.96
C MET A 76 -1.85 -14.54 -3.78
N ILE A 77 -3.13 -14.92 -3.90
CA ILE A 77 -4.11 -14.77 -2.82
C ILE A 77 -3.72 -15.65 -1.61
N TRP A 78 -3.34 -16.90 -1.84
CA TRP A 78 -2.88 -17.78 -0.76
C TRP A 78 -1.61 -17.25 -0.08
N PHE A 79 -0.65 -16.76 -0.88
CA PHE A 79 0.56 -16.14 -0.37
C PHE A 79 0.23 -14.94 0.53
N TYR A 80 -0.67 -14.06 0.10
CA TYR A 80 -1.12 -12.90 0.89
C TYR A 80 -1.71 -13.29 2.25
N PHE A 81 -2.59 -14.29 2.27
CA PHE A 81 -3.18 -14.73 3.54
C PHE A 81 -2.12 -15.37 4.45
N LEU A 82 -1.16 -16.11 3.89
CA LEU A 82 -0.11 -16.76 4.66
C LEU A 82 0.82 -15.74 5.33
N THR A 83 1.30 -14.75 4.58
CA THR A 83 2.19 -13.70 5.09
C THR A 83 1.47 -12.79 6.09
N LEU A 84 0.25 -12.37 5.79
CA LEU A 84 -0.54 -11.53 6.68
C LEU A 84 -0.84 -12.24 8.00
N THR A 85 -1.21 -13.52 7.96
CA THR A 85 -1.47 -14.30 9.18
C THR A 85 -0.19 -14.51 9.99
N ALA A 86 0.95 -14.77 9.34
CA ALA A 86 2.24 -14.88 10.03
C ALA A 86 2.63 -13.58 10.74
N ASP A 87 2.46 -12.43 10.09
CA ASP A 87 2.78 -11.09 10.62
C ASP A 87 1.88 -10.72 11.81
N LEU A 88 0.58 -11.06 11.71
CA LEU A 88 -0.37 -10.89 12.80
C LEU A 88 -0.08 -11.80 13.99
N VAL A 89 0.19 -13.08 13.75
CA VAL A 89 0.55 -14.03 14.81
C VAL A 89 1.81 -13.56 15.51
N TYR A 90 2.81 -13.10 14.76
CA TYR A 90 4.05 -12.55 15.31
C TYR A 90 3.78 -11.31 16.18
N CYS A 91 3.00 -10.35 15.69
CA CYS A 91 2.59 -9.16 16.44
C CYS A 91 1.94 -9.51 17.79
N TRP A 92 0.92 -10.36 17.76
CA TRP A 92 0.18 -10.73 18.98
C TRP A 92 1.03 -11.57 19.93
N TYR A 93 1.84 -12.49 19.41
CA TYR A 93 2.79 -13.27 20.21
C TYR A 93 3.77 -12.35 20.94
N ARG A 94 4.36 -11.37 20.24
CA ARG A 94 5.31 -10.43 20.84
C ARG A 94 4.67 -9.56 21.91
N SER A 95 3.43 -9.12 21.71
CA SER A 95 2.69 -8.38 22.74
C SER A 95 2.47 -9.20 24.01
N VAL A 96 2.19 -10.50 23.89
CA VAL A 96 2.01 -11.41 25.04
C VAL A 96 3.34 -11.66 25.77
N VAL A 97 4.41 -11.94 25.02
CA VAL A 97 5.74 -12.22 25.59
C VAL A 97 6.31 -10.99 26.31
N GLU A 98 6.15 -9.80 25.72
CA GLU A 98 6.58 -8.54 26.35
C GLU A 98 5.84 -8.33 27.67
N ASN A 99 4.52 -8.56 27.69
CA ASN A 99 3.72 -8.45 28.91
C ASN A 99 4.15 -9.45 30.01
N GLN A 100 4.68 -10.62 29.65
CA GLN A 100 5.16 -11.62 30.61
C GLN A 100 6.56 -11.30 31.16
N ASN A 101 7.47 -10.85 30.31
CA ASN A 101 8.87 -10.60 30.68
C ASN A 101 9.05 -9.25 31.39
N THR A 102 8.30 -8.24 30.97
CA THR A 102 8.40 -6.85 31.41
C THR A 102 6.98 -6.31 31.57
N PRO A 103 6.30 -6.54 32.72
CA PRO A 103 4.97 -6.01 32.98
C PRO A 103 5.04 -4.49 33.16
N LYS A 104 5.27 -3.79 32.05
CA LYS A 104 5.28 -2.34 31.95
C LYS A 104 3.84 -1.89 31.78
N LEU A 105 3.42 -1.05 32.71
CA LEU A 105 2.17 -0.33 32.62
C LEU A 105 2.36 0.82 31.63
N ILE A 106 1.59 0.78 30.54
CA ILE A 106 1.61 1.81 29.49
C ILE A 106 0.34 2.65 29.58
N SER A 107 0.38 3.85 29.01
CA SER A 107 -0.78 4.74 29.05
C SER A 107 -1.97 4.13 28.31
N ILE A 108 -3.20 4.39 28.78
CA ILE A 108 -4.44 4.05 28.06
C ILE A 108 -4.53 4.64 26.63
N LYS A 109 -3.66 5.62 26.33
CA LYS A 109 -3.44 6.11 24.96
C LYS A 109 -3.00 4.99 24.01
N CYS A 110 -2.39 3.91 24.50
CA CYS A 110 -1.95 2.74 23.74
C CYS A 110 -1.22 3.16 22.46
N ILE A 111 -0.14 3.93 22.61
CA ILE A 111 0.69 4.35 21.49
C ILE A 111 1.43 3.12 20.97
N ASN A 112 1.44 2.91 19.65
CA ASN A 112 2.04 1.73 19.02
C ASN A 112 3.48 1.44 19.52
N SER A 113 4.33 2.46 19.66
CA SER A 113 5.71 2.33 20.13
C SER A 113 5.84 1.82 21.57
N GLU A 114 4.77 1.91 22.38
CA GLU A 114 4.75 1.41 23.76
C GLU A 114 4.18 -0.02 23.86
N ILE A 115 3.42 -0.46 22.85
CA ILE A 115 2.72 -1.76 22.85
C ILE A 115 3.61 -2.90 22.35
N LEU A 116 4.47 -2.62 21.38
CA LEU A 116 5.29 -3.63 20.70
C LEU A 116 6.77 -3.30 20.87
N PRO A 117 7.62 -4.32 21.06
CA PRO A 117 9.05 -4.12 21.21
C PRO A 117 9.70 -3.68 19.89
N GLU A 118 10.83 -2.99 19.97
CA GLU A 118 11.53 -2.40 18.81
C GLU A 118 11.93 -3.42 17.74
N ASP A 119 12.29 -4.63 18.16
CA ASP A 119 12.70 -5.71 17.27
C ASP A 119 11.52 -6.25 16.43
N PHE A 120 10.28 -6.15 16.92
CA PHE A 120 9.11 -6.39 16.08
C PHE A 120 9.06 -5.39 14.92
N TYR A 121 9.21 -4.09 15.22
CA TYR A 121 9.18 -3.04 14.21
C TYR A 121 10.31 -3.17 13.19
N LEU A 122 11.50 -3.54 13.65
CA LEU A 122 12.63 -3.78 12.76
C LEU A 122 12.31 -4.92 11.77
N VAL A 123 11.83 -6.07 12.25
CA VAL A 123 11.48 -7.21 11.39
C VAL A 123 10.36 -6.85 10.41
N HIS A 124 9.28 -6.25 10.90
CA HIS A 124 8.10 -5.90 10.10
C HIS A 124 8.42 -4.83 9.02
N TYR A 125 9.16 -3.78 9.36
CA TYR A 125 9.48 -2.73 8.41
C TYR A 125 10.56 -3.14 7.42
N VAL A 126 11.57 -3.90 7.84
CA VAL A 126 12.58 -4.43 6.91
C VAL A 126 11.94 -5.41 5.93
N SER A 127 11.08 -6.32 6.38
CA SER A 127 10.40 -7.26 5.49
C SER A 127 9.52 -6.53 4.45
N ASN A 128 8.71 -5.57 4.89
CA ASN A 128 7.87 -4.76 3.99
C ASN A 128 8.70 -3.89 3.04
N ALA A 129 9.83 -3.34 3.49
CA ALA A 129 10.75 -2.61 2.64
C ALA A 129 11.36 -3.50 1.56
N VAL A 130 11.81 -4.71 1.91
CA VAL A 130 12.34 -5.69 0.95
C VAL A 130 11.29 -6.05 -0.09
N VAL A 131 10.06 -6.38 0.32
CA VAL A 131 8.94 -6.67 -0.60
C VAL A 131 8.70 -5.51 -1.56
N THR A 132 8.68 -4.29 -1.04
CA THR A 132 8.45 -3.08 -1.85
C THR A 132 9.60 -2.82 -2.84
N LEU A 133 10.85 -3.06 -2.44
CA LEU A 133 12.01 -2.95 -3.32
C LEU A 133 12.01 -4.00 -4.43
N VAL A 134 11.66 -5.26 -4.11
CA VAL A 134 11.49 -6.32 -5.11
C VAL A 134 10.40 -5.94 -6.11
N ALA A 135 9.27 -5.43 -5.63
CA ALA A 135 8.19 -4.96 -6.47
C ALA A 135 8.63 -3.81 -7.41
N ALA A 136 9.39 -2.84 -6.88
CA ALA A 136 9.96 -1.76 -7.69
C ALA A 136 10.92 -2.28 -8.76
N PHE A 137 11.77 -3.26 -8.44
CA PHE A 137 12.65 -3.91 -9.41
C PHE A 137 11.85 -4.59 -10.53
N LEU A 138 10.81 -5.36 -10.20
CA LEU A 138 9.93 -5.99 -11.19
C LEU A 138 9.20 -4.96 -12.07
N CYS A 139 8.81 -3.83 -11.49
CA CYS A 139 8.22 -2.72 -12.22
C CYS A 139 9.22 -2.12 -13.23
N LEU A 140 10.48 -1.90 -12.84
CA LEU A 140 11.55 -1.46 -13.75
C LEU A 140 11.79 -2.46 -14.89
N MET A 141 11.85 -3.76 -14.58
CA MET A 141 11.97 -4.81 -15.59
C MET A 141 10.79 -4.79 -16.57
N SER A 142 9.58 -4.57 -16.07
CA SER A 142 8.38 -4.41 -16.88
C SER A 142 8.47 -3.18 -17.79
N MET A 143 9.04 -2.06 -17.33
CA MET A 143 9.29 -0.87 -18.16
C MET A 143 10.26 -1.19 -19.30
N ILE A 144 11.39 -1.84 -18.99
CA ILE A 144 12.40 -2.20 -19.99
C ILE A 144 11.77 -3.09 -21.07
N ILE A 145 11.08 -4.16 -20.67
CA ILE A 145 10.41 -5.09 -21.60
C ILE A 145 9.37 -4.36 -22.45
N TYR A 146 8.57 -3.49 -21.84
CA TYR A 146 7.57 -2.68 -22.55
C TYR A 146 8.22 -1.80 -23.63
N HIS A 147 9.32 -1.13 -23.31
CA HIS A 147 10.05 -0.29 -24.26
C HIS A 147 10.67 -1.09 -25.41
N THR A 148 11.25 -2.26 -25.12
CA THR A 148 11.80 -3.16 -26.15
C THR A 148 10.71 -3.66 -27.10
N GLN A 149 9.55 -4.10 -26.56
CA GLN A 149 8.45 -4.60 -27.39
C GLN A 149 7.75 -3.49 -28.18
N LYS A 150 7.69 -2.26 -27.65
CA LYS A 150 7.13 -1.11 -28.37
C LYS A 150 7.89 -0.81 -29.67
N SER A 151 9.20 -1.10 -29.71
CA SER A 151 10.03 -0.85 -30.89
C SER A 151 9.83 -1.87 -32.03
N GLN A 152 9.17 -3.00 -31.78
CA GLN A 152 9.18 -4.16 -32.69
C GLN A 152 7.81 -4.54 -33.27
N ASN A 153 6.74 -3.76 -33.06
CA ASN A 153 5.38 -4.32 -33.12
C ASN A 153 4.44 -3.97 -34.29
N ASP A 154 3.66 -4.99 -34.68
CA ASP A 154 2.51 -4.96 -35.57
C ASP A 154 1.30 -4.19 -34.99
N ALA A 155 0.37 -3.78 -35.87
CA ALA A 155 -0.75 -2.88 -35.57
C ALA A 155 -1.66 -3.34 -34.41
N VAL A 156 -1.93 -4.65 -34.25
CA VAL A 156 -2.80 -5.17 -33.17
C VAL A 156 -2.08 -5.13 -31.81
N ARG A 157 -0.79 -5.45 -31.79
CA ARG A 157 0.00 -5.43 -30.55
C ARG A 157 0.33 -4.00 -30.10
N ALA A 158 0.37 -3.04 -31.03
CA ALA A 158 0.46 -1.62 -30.72
C ALA A 158 -0.71 -1.11 -29.86
N VAL A 159 -1.94 -1.60 -30.07
CA VAL A 159 -3.12 -1.21 -29.28
C VAL A 159 -3.08 -1.81 -27.87
N GLN A 160 -2.69 -3.08 -27.73
CA GLN A 160 -2.54 -3.74 -26.43
C GLN A 160 -1.43 -3.07 -25.59
N LEU A 161 -0.29 -2.78 -26.22
CA LEU A 161 0.81 -2.03 -25.60
C LEU A 161 0.37 -0.64 -25.15
N LYS A 162 -0.43 0.09 -25.93
CA LYS A 162 -0.93 1.42 -25.51
C LYS A 162 -1.72 1.37 -24.19
N ARG A 163 -2.50 0.29 -23.97
CA ARG A 163 -3.24 0.08 -22.71
C ARG A 163 -2.30 -0.31 -21.57
N GLN A 164 -1.38 -1.26 -21.82
CA GLN A 164 -0.38 -1.68 -20.83
C GLN A 164 0.55 -0.54 -20.42
N GLY A 165 0.91 0.36 -21.34
CA GLY A 165 1.73 1.55 -21.04
C GLY A 165 1.02 2.58 -20.16
N LEU A 166 -0.31 2.72 -20.27
CA LEU A 166 -1.08 3.56 -19.36
C LEU A 166 -1.12 2.97 -17.94
N VAL A 167 -1.30 1.65 -17.83
CA VAL A 167 -1.26 0.92 -16.56
C VAL A 167 0.13 1.01 -15.94
N LEU A 168 1.18 0.76 -16.70
CA LEU A 168 2.58 0.87 -16.27
C LEU A 168 2.92 2.27 -15.78
N LYS A 169 2.48 3.33 -16.48
CA LYS A 169 2.73 4.72 -16.02
C LYS A 169 2.04 5.01 -14.69
N ARG A 170 0.80 4.51 -14.51
CA ARG A 170 0.05 4.65 -13.26
C ARG A 170 0.74 3.88 -12.14
N LEU A 171 1.16 2.64 -12.38
CA LEU A 171 1.92 1.85 -11.43
C LEU A 171 3.26 2.51 -11.08
N ALA A 172 4.01 3.01 -12.05
CA ALA A 172 5.25 3.74 -11.79
C ALA A 172 5.04 4.96 -10.89
N THR A 173 3.94 5.70 -11.10
CA THR A 173 3.59 6.86 -10.25
C THR A 173 3.19 6.41 -8.85
N LEU A 174 2.42 5.31 -8.74
CA LEU A 174 2.06 4.68 -7.47
C LEU A 174 3.32 4.25 -6.70
N PHE A 175 4.26 3.58 -7.36
CA PHE A 175 5.52 3.15 -6.78
C PHE A 175 6.36 4.31 -6.27
N LEU A 176 6.53 5.35 -7.09
CA LEU A 176 7.30 6.53 -6.71
C LEU A 176 6.67 7.21 -5.50
N TYR A 177 5.33 7.27 -5.47
CA TYR A 177 4.58 7.81 -4.34
C TYR A 177 4.79 6.97 -3.08
N THR A 178 4.61 5.65 -3.14
CA THR A 178 4.82 4.73 -2.02
C THR A 178 6.25 4.77 -1.50
N LEU A 179 7.25 4.83 -2.38
CA LEU A 179 8.65 4.95 -1.95
C LEU A 179 8.89 6.25 -1.17
N ILE A 180 8.39 7.38 -1.67
CA ILE A 180 8.61 8.69 -1.03
C ILE A 180 7.83 8.83 0.27
N VAL A 181 6.56 8.43 0.28
CA VAL A 181 5.62 8.72 1.37
C VAL A 181 5.62 7.64 2.45
N GLN A 182 5.93 6.40 2.10
CA GLN A 182 5.89 5.27 3.01
C GLN A 182 7.31 4.77 3.27
N THR A 183 8.02 4.29 2.25
CA THR A 183 9.31 3.60 2.45
C THR A 183 10.42 4.51 2.99
N THR A 184 10.57 5.73 2.49
CA THR A 184 11.59 6.68 2.98
C THR A 184 11.40 7.03 4.46
N PRO A 185 10.23 7.49 4.93
CA PRO A 185 10.04 7.79 6.35
C PRO A 185 10.22 6.56 7.25
N LEU A 186 9.84 5.36 6.79
CA LEU A 186 10.08 4.10 7.50
C LEU A 186 11.57 3.76 7.63
N LEU A 187 12.35 3.95 6.57
CA LEU A 187 13.81 3.76 6.60
C LEU A 187 14.51 4.81 7.46
N VAL A 188 14.06 6.06 7.42
CA VAL A 188 14.59 7.13 8.29
C VAL A 188 14.32 6.80 9.75
N VAL A 189 13.09 6.42 10.11
CA VAL A 189 12.71 6.03 11.47
C VAL A 189 13.55 4.85 11.97
N THR A 190 13.66 3.79 11.17
CA THR A 190 14.46 2.61 11.56
C THR A 190 15.95 2.91 11.68
N SER A 191 16.50 3.79 10.83
CA SER A 191 17.91 4.21 10.91
C SER A 191 18.20 5.06 12.15
N LEU A 192 17.26 5.94 12.54
CA LEU A 192 17.38 6.76 13.75
C LEU A 192 17.25 5.91 15.03
N TYR A 193 16.33 4.94 15.04
CA TYR A 193 16.24 3.96 16.12
C TYR A 193 17.52 3.12 16.26
N ALA A 194 18.08 2.64 15.15
CA ALA A 194 19.34 1.89 15.16
C ALA A 194 20.54 2.73 15.64
N ALA A 195 20.46 4.05 15.51
CA ALA A 195 21.48 4.99 16.00
C ALA A 195 21.30 5.40 17.48
N GLY A 196 20.20 4.99 18.13
CA GLY A 196 19.92 5.30 19.54
C GLY A 196 19.47 6.74 19.80
N GLU A 197 18.96 7.45 18.79
CA GLU A 197 18.45 8.81 18.96
C GLU A 197 16.94 8.83 19.25
N ASP A 198 16.58 9.12 20.50
CA ASP A 198 15.19 9.41 20.91
C ASP A 198 14.79 10.82 20.44
N SER A 199 14.40 10.94 19.17
CA SER A 199 14.19 12.25 18.56
C SER A 199 12.71 12.59 18.36
N PRO A 200 12.23 13.80 18.74
CA PRO A 200 10.85 14.25 18.49
C PRO A 200 10.48 14.30 16.99
N HIS A 201 11.48 14.20 16.11
CA HIS A 201 11.30 14.07 14.67
C HIS A 201 10.51 12.82 14.26
N LEU A 202 10.53 11.76 15.08
CA LEU A 202 9.72 10.56 14.84
C LEU A 202 8.23 10.89 14.77
N VAL A 203 7.72 11.68 15.71
CA VAL A 203 6.29 12.06 15.75
C VAL A 203 5.88 12.84 14.50
N ILE A 204 6.76 13.71 14.00
CA ILE A 204 6.52 14.49 12.79
C ILE A 204 6.43 13.57 11.56
N VAL A 205 7.33 12.58 11.47
CA VAL A 205 7.33 11.58 10.41
C VAL A 205 6.04 10.75 10.42
N TRP A 206 5.62 10.31 11.61
CA TRP A 206 4.37 9.58 11.82
C TRP A 206 3.12 10.38 11.40
N LEU A 207 3.05 11.66 11.79
CA LEU A 207 1.95 12.55 11.39
C LEU A 207 1.95 12.86 9.89
N ALA A 208 3.13 13.01 9.29
CA ALA A 208 3.25 13.22 7.85
C ALA A 208 2.73 12.00 7.06
N GLN A 209 3.05 10.78 7.49
CA GLN A 209 2.51 9.56 6.87
C GLN A 209 0.99 9.51 6.96
N ILE A 210 0.41 9.82 8.12
CA ILE A 210 -1.04 9.85 8.32
C ILE A 210 -1.77 10.74 7.31
N ILE A 211 -1.20 11.92 7.01
CA ILE A 211 -1.78 12.89 6.08
C ILE A 211 -1.52 12.48 4.62
N LEU A 212 -0.31 11.99 4.33
CA LEU A 212 0.11 11.72 2.97
C LEU A 212 -0.46 10.41 2.42
N TYR A 213 -0.54 9.32 3.21
CA TYR A 213 -1.07 8.03 2.74
C TYR A 213 -2.44 8.12 2.02
N PRO A 214 -3.46 8.81 2.54
CA PRO A 214 -4.76 8.91 1.86
C PRO A 214 -4.76 9.83 0.64
N SER A 215 -3.74 10.68 0.46
CA SER A 215 -3.74 11.69 -0.61
C SER A 215 -3.64 11.06 -2.00
N TYR A 216 -2.88 9.97 -2.17
CA TYR A 216 -2.77 9.29 -3.46
C TYR A 216 -4.06 8.57 -3.90
N PRO A 217 -4.72 7.74 -3.03
CA PRO A 217 -6.04 7.20 -3.34
C PRO A 217 -7.06 8.28 -3.67
N LEU A 218 -7.08 9.39 -2.94
CA LEU A 218 -7.97 10.53 -3.21
C LEU A 218 -7.69 11.16 -4.59
N LEU A 219 -6.43 11.34 -4.96
CA LEU A 219 -6.03 11.82 -6.29
C LEU A 219 -6.45 10.85 -7.40
N CYS A 220 -6.32 9.54 -7.18
CA CYS A 220 -6.78 8.53 -8.13
C CYS A 220 -8.30 8.52 -8.29
N VAL A 221 -9.06 8.52 -7.18
CA VAL A 221 -10.53 8.50 -7.20
C VAL A 221 -11.07 9.76 -7.86
N THR A 222 -10.54 10.95 -7.52
CA THR A 222 -10.98 12.21 -8.14
C THR A 222 -10.68 12.25 -9.64
N ARG A 223 -9.57 11.65 -10.09
CA ARG A 223 -9.22 11.54 -11.50
C ARG A 223 -10.15 10.59 -12.26
N GLU A 224 -10.42 9.40 -11.72
CA GLU A 224 -11.35 8.44 -12.31
C GLU A 224 -12.79 9.00 -12.33
N TYR A 225 -13.23 9.65 -11.25
CA TYR A 225 -14.52 10.35 -11.19
C TYR A 225 -14.66 11.42 -12.28
N LYS A 226 -13.61 12.23 -12.51
CA LYS A 226 -13.59 13.22 -13.61
C LYS A 226 -13.66 12.56 -15.00
N ILE A 227 -13.04 11.40 -15.18
CA ILE A 227 -13.10 10.65 -16.46
C ILE A 227 -14.52 10.13 -16.69
N LEU A 228 -15.16 9.55 -15.67
CA LEU A 228 -16.54 9.06 -15.75
C LEU A 228 -17.53 10.20 -16.05
N LEU A 229 -17.35 11.37 -15.42
CA LEU A 229 -18.16 12.56 -15.71
C LEU A 229 -18.01 13.01 -17.18
N ARG A 230 -16.79 13.01 -17.73
CA ARG A 230 -16.56 13.35 -19.15
C ARG A 230 -17.18 12.33 -20.10
N GLN A 231 -17.13 11.04 -19.78
CA GLN A 231 -17.79 10.01 -20.60
C GLN A 231 -19.32 10.15 -20.57
N ARG A 232 -19.89 10.52 -19.42
CA ARG A 232 -21.31 10.82 -19.27
C ARG A 232 -21.72 12.05 -20.07
N SER A 233 -20.92 13.13 -20.05
CA SER A 233 -21.22 14.35 -20.82
C SER A 233 -21.17 14.14 -22.33
N VAL A 234 -20.25 13.29 -22.83
CA VAL A 234 -20.16 12.94 -24.26
C VAL A 234 -21.34 12.06 -24.72
N LYS A 235 -21.84 11.15 -23.86
CA LYS A 235 -23.04 10.36 -24.17
C LYS A 235 -24.33 11.20 -24.20
N VAL A 236 -24.39 12.28 -23.42
CA VAL A 236 -25.57 13.16 -23.33
C VAL A 236 -25.60 14.20 -24.47
N ASN A 237 -24.44 14.57 -25.02
CA ASN A 237 -24.32 15.41 -26.22
C ASN A 237 -23.66 14.62 -27.37
N PRO A 238 -24.37 13.72 -28.06
CA PRO A 238 -23.90 13.26 -29.36
C PRO A 238 -23.93 14.47 -30.30
N HIS A 239 -22.77 15.02 -30.63
CA HIS A 239 -22.67 16.04 -31.67
C HIS A 239 -23.35 15.49 -32.94
N PRO A 240 -24.31 16.22 -33.56
CA PRO A 240 -24.86 15.79 -34.83
C PRO A 240 -23.74 15.79 -35.86
N SER A 241 -23.46 14.61 -36.43
CA SER A 241 -22.50 14.44 -37.51
C SER A 241 -22.92 15.30 -38.72
N PRO A 242 -22.10 16.25 -39.20
CA PRO A 242 -22.36 16.97 -40.43
C PRO A 242 -21.83 16.13 -41.60
N LEU A 243 -22.44 14.97 -41.85
CA LEU A 243 -22.03 14.10 -42.97
C LEU A 243 -23.19 13.24 -43.46
N ARG A 244 -24.33 13.89 -43.65
CA ARG A 244 -25.48 13.33 -44.37
C ARG A 244 -26.12 14.46 -45.18
N ASN A 245 -25.42 14.93 -46.22
CA ASN A 245 -25.94 15.79 -47.30
C ASN A 245 -24.95 15.88 -48.48
N LEU A 246 -24.26 14.78 -48.78
CA LEU A 246 -23.50 14.60 -50.02
C LEU A 246 -23.77 13.16 -50.46
N ILE A 247 -24.93 12.96 -51.07
CA ILE A 247 -25.34 11.95 -52.06
C ILE A 247 -26.86 12.12 -52.18
N THR A 248 -27.25 13.01 -53.08
CA THR A 248 -28.47 12.96 -53.90
C THR A 248 -28.21 13.88 -55.08
#